data_AF-A0A3D3WWJ7-F1
#
_entry.id   AF-A0A3D3WWJ7-F1
#
_cell.length_a   1.000
_cell.length_b   1.000
_cell.length_c   1.000
_cell.angle_alpha   90.00
_cell.angle_beta   90.00
_cell.angle_gamma   90.00
#
_symmetry.space_group_name_H-M   'P 1'
#
loop_
_entity.id
_entity.type
_entity.pdbx_description
1 polymer ?
#
loop_
_entity_poly.entity_id
_entity_poly.type
_entity_poly.pdbx_seq_one_letter_code
_entity_poly.pdbx_strand_id
1 'polypeptide(L)'
;MVKGVFIGFGVIVILALIPIVHFAGIPFGPFIGGYYGITAVTDSQSSSGRKALVFGIWTGILMFVVLAVSATFATIYSGVMPLLLWGGVWVFTFYYGSMAGLGAWYAELKAKG
;
A
#
# COMPACT_ATOMS: atom_id res chain seq x y z
N MET A 1 -8.83 -10.03 -6.98
CA MET A 1 -8.27 -8.72 -6.55
C MET A 1 -8.28 -8.56 -5.04
N VAL A 2 -9.46 -8.47 -4.40
CA VAL A 2 -9.62 -8.23 -2.96
C VAL A 2 -8.72 -9.10 -2.07
N LYS A 3 -8.71 -10.42 -2.29
CA LYS A 3 -7.84 -11.35 -1.55
C LYS A 3 -6.36 -10.96 -1.61
N GLY A 4 -5.85 -10.65 -2.81
CA GLY A 4 -4.45 -10.25 -3.01
C GLY A 4 -4.11 -8.93 -2.32
N VAL A 5 -5.03 -7.96 -2.37
CA VAL A 5 -4.87 -6.67 -1.69
C VAL A 5 -4.77 -6.86 -0.17
N PHE A 6 -5.60 -7.72 0.43
CA PHE A 6 -5.52 -8.01 1.86
C PHE A 6 -4.23 -8.75 2.25
N ILE A 7 -3.74 -9.65 1.40
CA ILE A 7 -2.43 -10.29 1.62
C ILE A 7 -1.32 -9.24 1.59
N GLY A 8 -1.30 -8.37 0.57
CA GLY A 8 -0.33 -7.29 0.47
C GLY A 8 -0.41 -6.32 1.65
N PHE A 9 -1.62 -5.97 2.08
CA PHE A 9 -1.84 -5.15 3.27
C PHE A 9 -1.31 -5.80 4.54
N GLY A 10 -1.53 -7.11 4.74
CA GLY A 10 -0.95 -7.85 5.85
C GLY A 10 0.57 -7.75 5.89
N VAL A 11 1.24 -7.88 4.73
CA VAL A 11 2.69 -7.70 4.61
C VAL A 11 3.12 -6.29 5.01
N ILE A 12 2.42 -5.26 4.53
CA ILE A 12 2.70 -3.85 4.87
C ILE A 12 2.62 -3.65 6.39
N VAL A 13 1.56 -4.14 7.03
CA VAL A 13 1.36 -3.99 8.48
C VAL A 13 2.45 -4.74 9.26
N ILE A 14 2.76 -5.98 8.88
CA ILE A 14 3.82 -6.75 9.56
C ILE A 14 5.16 -6.02 9.48
N LEU A 15 5.54 -5.52 8.30
CA LEU A 15 6.79 -4.78 8.14
C LEU A 15 6.81 -3.46 8.91
N ALA A 16 5.66 -2.81 9.07
CA ALA A 16 5.50 -1.60 9.87
C ALA A 16 5.46 -1.85 11.39
N LEU A 17 5.43 -3.11 11.84
CA LEU A 17 5.43 -3.48 13.27
C LEU A 17 6.79 -3.98 13.76
N ILE A 18 7.79 -4.11 12.88
CA ILE A 18 9.11 -4.66 13.23
C ILE A 18 10.10 -3.49 13.41
N PRO A 19 10.49 -3.14 14.67
CA PRO A 19 11.39 -2.04 14.99
C PRO A 19 12.65 -1.96 14.15
N ILE A 20 13.32 -3.12 14.03
CA ILE A 20 14.64 -3.22 13.40
C ILE A 20 14.59 -3.01 11.89
N VAL A 21 13.42 -3.13 11.24
CA VAL A 21 13.31 -2.96 9.78
C VAL A 21 12.60 -1.67 9.39
N HIS A 22 12.06 -0.84 10.29
CA HIS A 22 11.24 0.33 9.91
C HIS A 22 11.87 1.23 8.85
N PHE A 23 13.18 1.47 8.92
CA PHE A 23 13.90 2.32 7.96
C PHE A 23 13.78 1.84 6.51
N ALA A 24 13.58 0.54 6.30
CA ALA A 24 13.33 -0.07 4.99
C ALA A 24 11.88 -0.56 4.82
N GLY A 25 11.29 -1.11 5.88
CA GLY A 25 9.97 -1.70 5.90
C GLY A 25 8.84 -0.70 5.72
N ILE A 26 8.94 0.52 6.25
CA ILE A 26 7.95 1.58 6.01
C ILE A 26 8.00 2.06 4.55
N PRO A 27 9.17 2.43 3.96
CA PRO A 27 9.19 2.86 2.58
C PRO A 27 8.96 1.72 1.57
N PHE A 28 9.58 0.56 1.75
CA PHE A 28 9.50 -0.55 0.78
C PHE A 28 8.38 -1.56 1.06
N GLY A 29 7.77 -1.51 2.25
CA GLY A 29 6.65 -2.37 2.62
C GLY A 29 5.51 -2.42 1.60
N PRO A 30 5.00 -1.28 1.08
CA PRO A 30 3.99 -1.30 0.02
C PRO A 30 4.44 -2.03 -1.24
N PHE A 31 5.70 -1.85 -1.67
CA PHE A 31 6.24 -2.57 -2.82
C PHE A 31 6.29 -4.09 -2.57
N ILE A 32 6.80 -4.52 -1.42
CA ILE A 32 6.89 -5.94 -1.06
C ILE A 32 5.48 -6.55 -0.93
N GLY A 33 4.54 -5.81 -0.34
CA GLY A 33 3.13 -6.20 -0.25
C GLY A 33 2.49 -6.35 -1.63
N GLY A 34 2.74 -5.44 -2.55
CA GLY A 34 2.31 -5.57 -3.95
C GLY A 34 2.91 -6.78 -4.66
N TYR A 35 4.22 -7.00 -4.48
CA TYR A 35 4.97 -8.10 -5.08
C TYR A 35 4.39 -9.47 -4.71
N TYR A 36 4.14 -9.70 -3.42
CA TYR A 36 3.59 -10.99 -2.96
C TYR A 36 2.06 -11.05 -3.09
N GLY A 37 1.35 -9.95 -2.84
CA GLY A 37 -0.12 -9.91 -2.83
C GLY A 37 -0.73 -10.20 -4.21
N ILE A 38 -0.10 -9.73 -5.30
CA ILE A 38 -0.64 -9.93 -6.65
C ILE A 38 -0.67 -11.40 -7.07
N THR A 39 0.20 -12.25 -6.51
CA THR A 39 0.27 -13.68 -6.84
C THR A 39 -1.01 -14.45 -6.47
N ALA A 40 -1.80 -13.93 -5.53
CA ALA A 40 -3.09 -14.48 -5.14
C ALA A 40 -4.26 -14.00 -6.03
N VAL A 41 -3.98 -13.21 -7.07
CA VAL A 41 -4.99 -12.72 -8.03
C VAL A 41 -5.05 -13.66 -9.24
N THR A 42 -6.18 -14.34 -9.40
CA THR A 42 -6.39 -15.39 -10.41
C THR A 42 -6.92 -14.89 -11.75
N ASP A 43 -7.01 -13.58 -11.95
CA ASP A 43 -7.50 -13.00 -13.21
C ASP A 43 -6.43 -13.17 -14.30
N SER A 44 -6.62 -14.05 -15.27
CA SER A 44 -5.63 -14.32 -16.33
C SER A 44 -5.83 -13.48 -17.59
N GLN A 45 -6.99 -12.81 -17.74
CA GLN A 45 -7.36 -12.11 -18.98
C GLN A 45 -6.94 -10.62 -18.98
N SER A 46 -6.65 -10.05 -17.81
CA SER A 46 -6.21 -8.66 -17.70
C SER A 46 -4.72 -8.48 -17.97
N SER A 47 -4.35 -7.36 -18.61
CA SER A 47 -2.95 -6.99 -18.80
C SER A 47 -2.27 -6.72 -17.46
N SER A 48 -0.96 -6.98 -17.39
CA SER A 48 -0.17 -6.80 -16.15
C SER A 48 -0.27 -5.38 -15.60
N GLY A 49 -0.23 -4.36 -16.47
CA GLY A 49 -0.40 -2.96 -16.07
C GLY A 49 -1.80 -2.66 -15.50
N ARG A 50 -2.86 -3.22 -16.09
CA ARG A 50 -4.23 -3.04 -15.58
C ARG A 50 -4.40 -3.66 -14.20
N LYS A 51 -3.87 -4.87 -14.00
CA LYS A 51 -3.89 -5.53 -12.68
C LYS A 51 -3.16 -4.72 -11.64
N ALA A 52 -1.94 -4.27 -11.96
CA ALA A 52 -1.12 -3.47 -11.08
C ALA A 52 -1.79 -2.16 -10.69
N LEU A 53 -2.39 -1.45 -11.66
CA LEU A 53 -3.13 -0.22 -11.42
C LEU A 53 -4.31 -0.45 -10.46
N VAL A 54 -5.14 -1.46 -10.73
CA VAL A 54 -6.30 -1.77 -9.88
C VAL A 54 -5.86 -2.20 -8.49
N PHE A 55 -4.79 -3.00 -8.37
CA PHE A 55 -4.20 -3.39 -7.08
C PHE A 55 -3.72 -2.18 -6.29
N GLY A 56 -3.00 -1.27 -6.95
CA GLY A 56 -2.50 -0.03 -6.36
C GLY A 56 -3.63 0.88 -5.87
N ILE A 57 -4.70 1.06 -6.68
CA ILE A 57 -5.88 1.83 -6.29
C ILE A 57 -6.53 1.25 -5.03
N TRP A 58 -6.79 -0.07 -5.00
CA TRP A 58 -7.40 -0.70 -3.83
C TRP A 58 -6.51 -0.63 -2.59
N THR A 59 -5.19 -0.78 -2.75
CA THR A 59 -4.23 -0.60 -1.65
C THR A 59 -4.24 0.85 -1.16
N GLY A 60 -4.28 1.83 -2.07
CA GLY A 60 -4.39 3.25 -1.75
C GLY A 60 -5.65 3.58 -0.97
N ILE A 61 -6.82 3.09 -1.40
CA ILE A 61 -8.09 3.26 -0.66
C ILE A 61 -7.99 2.70 0.77
N LEU A 62 -7.42 1.51 0.91
CA LEU A 62 -7.27 0.85 2.21
C LEU A 62 -6.33 1.66 3.13
N MET A 63 -5.19 2.12 2.59
CA MET A 63 -4.27 2.97 3.32
C MET A 63 -4.86 4.35 3.65
N PHE A 64 -5.67 4.93 2.76
CA PHE A 64 -6.37 6.18 3.03
C PHE A 64 -7.25 6.05 4.27
N VAL A 65 -8.00 4.96 4.41
CA VAL A 65 -8.84 4.72 5.59
C VAL A 65 -7.98 4.67 6.86
N VAL A 66 -6.89 3.90 6.85
CA VAL A 66 -5.97 3.79 8.00
C VAL A 66 -5.37 5.15 8.37
N LEU A 67 -4.88 5.89 7.38
CA LEU A 67 -4.24 7.18 7.57
C LEU A 67 -5.23 8.26 8.00
N ALA A 68 -6.43 8.30 7.42
CA ALA A 68 -7.46 9.27 7.76
C ALA A 68 -7.97 9.07 9.19
N VAL A 69 -8.18 7.81 9.61
CA VAL A 69 -8.53 7.49 11.00
C VAL A 69 -7.41 7.96 11.94
N SER A 70 -6.16 7.61 11.63
CA SER A 70 -4.99 8.00 12.43
C SER A 70 -4.84 9.52 12.53
N ALA A 71 -5.00 10.24 11.42
CA ALA A 71 -4.93 11.70 11.35
C ALA A 71 -6.07 12.38 12.10
N THR A 72 -7.26 11.77 12.13
CA THR A 72 -8.40 12.28 12.93
C THR A 72 -8.06 12.26 14.41
N PHE A 73 -7.55 11.14 14.93
CA PHE A 73 -7.07 11.05 16.32
C PHE A 73 -5.94 12.05 16.58
N ALA A 74 -4.93 12.12 15.69
CA ALA A 74 -3.84 13.06 15.86
C ALA A 74 -4.31 14.52 15.89
N THR A 75 -5.30 14.89 15.07
CA THR A 75 -5.87 16.26 15.04
C THR A 75 -6.51 16.62 16.37
N ILE A 76 -7.18 15.68 17.03
CA ILE A 76 -7.88 15.91 18.31
C ILE A 76 -6.88 16.00 19.48
N TYR A 77 -5.85 15.14 19.49
CA TYR A 77 -5.06 14.90 20.70
C TYR A 77 -3.62 15.46 20.68
N SER A 78 -3.05 15.80 19.53
CA SER A 78 -1.61 16.12 19.44
C SER A 78 -1.25 17.61 19.43
N GLY A 79 -2.21 18.50 19.16
CA GLY A 79 -1.94 19.93 18.93
C GLY A 79 -1.14 20.22 17.64
N VAL A 80 -0.81 19.20 16.83
CA VAL A 80 -0.13 19.35 15.55
C VAL A 80 -1.05 20.06 14.55
N MET A 81 -0.47 20.96 13.75
CA MET A 81 -1.20 21.70 12.72
C MET A 81 -1.98 20.76 11.79
N PRO A 82 -3.32 20.89 11.68
CA PRO A 82 -4.15 19.97 10.89
C PRO A 82 -3.71 19.85 9.43
N LEU A 83 -3.23 20.95 8.83
CA LEU A 83 -2.75 20.95 7.45
C LEU A 83 -1.59 19.97 7.23
N LEU A 84 -0.68 19.82 8.20
CA LEU A 84 0.44 18.87 8.10
C LEU A 84 -0.06 17.42 8.17
N LEU A 85 -1.01 17.14 9.06
CA LEU A 85 -1.57 15.80 9.23
C LEU A 85 -2.31 15.37 7.96
N TRP A 86 -3.24 16.19 7.47
CA TRP A 86 -4.04 15.88 6.30
C TRP A 86 -3.24 15.95 4.99
N GLY A 87 -2.27 16.87 4.88
CA GLY A 87 -1.30 16.86 3.78
C GLY A 87 -0.51 15.56 3.72
N GLY A 88 -0.08 15.05 4.89
CA GLY A 88 0.54 13.74 5.02
C GLY A 88 -0.39 12.60 4.55
N VAL A 89 -1.66 12.60 4.97
CA VAL A 89 -2.64 11.58 4.52
C VAL A 89 -2.68 11.49 2.99
N TRP A 90 -2.76 12.62 2.30
CA TRP A 90 -2.77 12.66 0.83
C TRP A 90 -1.49 12.07 0.24
N VAL A 91 -0.33 12.59 0.64
CA VAL A 91 0.97 12.16 0.11
C VAL A 91 1.20 10.66 0.34
N PHE A 92 0.97 10.18 1.57
CA PHE A 92 1.19 8.78 1.91
C PHE A 92 0.17 7.85 1.26
N THR A 93 -1.09 8.27 1.07
CA THR A 93 -2.08 7.48 0.33
C THR A 93 -1.62 7.19 -1.10
N PHE A 94 -1.20 8.24 -1.83
CA PHE A 94 -0.70 8.09 -3.20
C PHE A 94 0.61 7.31 -3.24
N TYR A 95 1.50 7.54 -2.27
CA TYR A 95 2.76 6.80 -2.17
C TYR A 95 2.52 5.30 -2.00
N TYR A 96 1.72 4.89 -1.01
CA TYR A 96 1.46 3.48 -0.75
C TYR A 96 0.73 2.81 -1.91
N GLY A 97 -0.26 3.48 -2.50
CA GLY A 97 -0.98 2.95 -3.66
C GLY A 97 -0.07 2.76 -4.87
N SER A 98 0.78 3.76 -5.19
CA SER A 98 1.70 3.67 -6.33
C SER A 98 2.82 2.65 -6.11
N MET A 99 3.43 2.59 -4.93
CA MET A 99 4.47 1.61 -4.61
C MET A 99 3.95 0.17 -4.62
N ALA A 100 2.74 -0.05 -4.10
CA ALA A 100 2.09 -1.36 -4.17
C ALA A 100 1.74 -1.75 -5.61
N GLY A 101 1.26 -0.80 -6.42
CA GLY A 101 1.06 -1.00 -7.86
C GLY A 101 2.37 -1.36 -8.58
N LEU A 102 3.46 -0.67 -8.29
CA LEU A 102 4.79 -0.96 -8.85
C LEU A 102 5.28 -2.37 -8.49
N GLY A 103 5.14 -2.78 -7.22
CA GLY A 103 5.49 -4.12 -6.77
C GLY A 103 4.68 -5.21 -7.48
N ALA A 104 3.36 -4.98 -7.59
CA ALA A 104 2.46 -5.87 -8.32
C ALA A 104 2.82 -5.96 -9.81
N TRP A 105 3.16 -4.84 -10.44
CA TRP A 105 3.55 -4.81 -11.85
C TRP A 105 4.84 -5.60 -12.10
N TYR A 106 5.85 -5.37 -11.25
CA TYR A 106 7.13 -6.08 -11.34
C TYR A 106 6.94 -7.60 -11.21
N ALA A 107 6.14 -8.06 -10.25
CA ALA A 107 5.82 -9.49 -10.09
C ALA A 107 5.13 -10.09 -11.32
N GLU A 108 4.15 -9.38 -11.89
CA GLU A 108 3.44 -9.82 -13.09
C GLU A 108 4.33 -9.87 -14.34
N LEU A 109 5.27 -8.93 -14.49
CA LEU A 109 6.25 -8.96 -15.58
C LEU A 109 7.24 -10.12 -15.41
N LYS A 110 7.73 -10.31 -14.19
CA LYS A 110 8.63 -11.42 -13.84
C LYS A 110 7.99 -12.79 -14.09
N ALA A 111 6.68 -12.93 -13.89
CA ALA A 111 5.99 -14.20 -14.13
C ALA A 111 5.86 -14.56 -15.64
N LYS A 112 6.12 -13.60 -16.54
CA LYS A 112 5.97 -13.76 -18.00
C LYS A 112 7.29 -13.90 -18.76
N GLY A 113 8.42 -13.56 -18.12
CA GLY A 113 9.77 -13.69 -18.68
C GLY A 113 10.53 -14.82 -18.03
#